data_AF-A0A6C0LYI8-F1
#
_entry.id   AF-A0A6C0LYI8-F1
#
_cell.length_a   1.000
_cell.length_b   1.000
_cell.length_c   1.000
_cell.angle_alpha   90.00
_cell.angle_beta   90.00
_cell.angle_gamma   90.00
#
_symmetry.space_group_name_H-M   'P 1'
#
loop_
_entity.id
_entity.type
_entity.pdbx_description
1 polymer ?
#
loop_
_entity_poly.entity_id
_entity_poly.type
_entity_poly.pdbx_seq_one_letter_code
_entity_poly.pdbx_strand_id
1 'polypeptide(L)'
;MANYGEILGVYEPKTEAMYGYFDDYFNHPVMYKIKNVEGLSMYMSKLYCLLNRECRYIVTLVTEDDYPKNTKKYLKNLEWISLQTRSMTDNHDLPIHSYQPRAAGPLNKKITRTEVTDETSTYNCDDFPIKVTLLHTKQNSGYQEYGNIIIAIETFQTVFTLV
;
A
#
# COMPACT_ATOMS: atom_id res chain seq x y z
N MET A 1 25.82 -26.32 -22.53
CA MET A 1 24.77 -26.89 -21.68
C MET A 1 23.81 -25.76 -21.36
N ALA A 2 22.58 -25.84 -21.88
CA ALA A 2 21.59 -24.80 -21.71
C ALA A 2 20.90 -24.99 -20.34
N ASN A 3 21.10 -24.05 -19.42
CA ASN A 3 20.32 -23.97 -18.19
C ASN A 3 19.00 -23.29 -18.53
N TYR A 4 18.03 -24.08 -18.99
CA TYR A 4 16.63 -23.68 -19.08
C TYR A 4 15.96 -23.99 -17.73
N GLY A 5 15.37 -22.96 -17.13
CA GLY A 5 14.52 -23.11 -15.94
C GLY A 5 14.76 -22.04 -14.90
N GLU A 6 14.63 -20.75 -15.26
CA GLU A 6 14.23 -19.78 -14.25
C GLU A 6 12.86 -20.21 -13.74
N ILE A 7 12.74 -20.39 -12.43
CA ILE A 7 11.49 -20.73 -11.75
C ILE A 7 10.54 -19.56 -12.01
N LEU A 8 9.61 -19.74 -12.95
CA LEU A 8 8.46 -18.84 -13.11
C LEU A 8 7.82 -18.67 -11.73
N GLY A 9 7.65 -17.41 -11.33
CA GLY A 9 7.33 -16.96 -9.98
C GLY A 9 6.43 -17.91 -9.21
N VAL A 10 6.87 -18.27 -8.01
CA VAL A 10 6.12 -19.12 -7.08
C VAL A 10 4.74 -18.49 -6.88
N TYR A 11 3.71 -19.13 -7.42
CA TYR A 11 2.34 -18.71 -7.18
C TYR A 11 2.05 -18.89 -5.69
N GLU A 12 1.86 -17.77 -4.99
CA GLU A 12 1.50 -17.75 -3.57
C GLU A 12 0.03 -17.34 -3.41
N PRO A 13 -0.89 -18.30 -3.17
CA PRO A 13 -2.33 -18.01 -3.06
C PRO A 13 -2.67 -16.95 -2.00
N LYS A 14 -1.84 -16.84 -0.95
CA LYS A 14 -2.03 -15.86 0.12
C LYS A 14 -1.82 -14.43 -0.37
N THR A 15 -0.83 -14.22 -1.25
CA THR A 15 -0.49 -12.90 -1.80
C THR A 15 -1.55 -12.43 -2.78
N GLU A 16 -2.07 -13.33 -3.62
CA GLU A 16 -3.20 -13.00 -4.51
C GLU A 16 -4.47 -12.63 -3.72
N ALA A 17 -4.83 -13.43 -2.70
CA ALA A 17 -5.97 -13.11 -1.84
C ALA A 17 -5.79 -11.76 -1.13
N MET A 18 -4.57 -11.47 -0.65
CA MET A 18 -4.23 -10.20 -0.02
C MET A 18 -4.45 -9.02 -0.97
N TYR A 19 -3.98 -9.09 -2.22
CA TYR A 19 -4.22 -8.03 -3.21
C TYR A 19 -5.72 -7.78 -3.42
N GLY A 20 -6.51 -8.85 -3.51
CA GLY A 20 -7.97 -8.76 -3.56
C GLY A 20 -8.55 -8.06 -2.35
N TYR A 21 -8.08 -8.36 -1.14
CA TYR A 21 -8.58 -7.72 0.08
C TYR A 21 -8.26 -6.23 0.18
N PHE A 22 -7.07 -5.79 -0.26
CA PHE A 22 -6.73 -4.37 -0.33
C PHE A 22 -7.56 -3.63 -1.40
N ASP A 23 -7.71 -4.23 -2.58
CA ASP A 23 -8.55 -3.69 -3.65
C ASP A 23 -10.01 -3.55 -3.21
N ASP A 24 -10.57 -4.59 -2.59
CA ASP A 24 -11.92 -4.60 -2.04
C ASP A 24 -12.06 -3.53 -0.95
N TYR A 25 -11.10 -3.43 -0.02
CA TYR A 25 -11.14 -2.46 1.09
C TYR A 25 -11.30 -1.03 0.57
N PHE A 26 -10.48 -0.68 -0.42
CA PHE A 26 -10.53 0.63 -1.06
C PHE A 26 -11.62 0.75 -2.12
N ASN A 27 -12.53 -0.21 -2.28
CA ASN A 27 -13.62 -0.13 -3.27
C ASN A 27 -13.10 -0.06 -4.73
N HIS A 28 -12.18 -0.96 -5.09
CA HIS A 28 -11.62 -1.15 -6.44
C HIS A 28 -10.99 0.13 -7.03
N PRO A 29 -9.98 0.73 -6.38
CA PRO A 29 -9.39 1.97 -6.85
C PRO A 29 -8.72 1.80 -8.21
N VAL A 30 -8.97 2.77 -9.09
CA VAL A 30 -8.21 2.93 -10.34
C VAL A 30 -6.93 3.67 -10.01
N MET A 31 -5.81 3.04 -10.33
CA MET A 31 -4.45 3.52 -10.10
C MET A 31 -3.86 4.06 -11.41
N TYR A 32 -3.15 5.18 -11.32
CA TYR A 32 -2.56 5.89 -12.46
C TYR A 32 -1.04 5.84 -12.37
N LYS A 33 -0.38 5.39 -13.44
CA LYS A 33 1.09 5.42 -13.51
C LYS A 33 1.57 6.87 -13.51
N ILE A 34 2.43 7.23 -12.56
CA ILE A 34 2.93 8.60 -12.42
C ILE A 34 4.33 8.74 -13.01
N LYS A 35 5.23 7.83 -12.65
CA LYS A 35 6.64 7.83 -13.06
C LYS A 35 7.31 6.48 -12.74
N ASN A 36 8.50 6.27 -13.29
CA ASN A 36 9.42 5.25 -12.83
C ASN A 36 10.43 5.87 -11.85
N VAL A 37 10.81 5.13 -10.81
CA VAL A 37 11.77 5.54 -9.78
C VAL A 37 12.61 4.32 -9.41
N GLU A 38 13.93 4.39 -9.60
CA GLU A 38 14.88 3.38 -9.10
C GLU A 38 14.56 1.92 -9.50
N GLY A 39 14.14 1.69 -10.75
CA GLY A 39 13.79 0.34 -11.21
C GLY A 39 12.38 -0.12 -10.82
N LEU A 40 11.54 0.78 -10.34
CA LEU A 40 10.15 0.53 -9.97
C LEU A 40 9.21 1.48 -10.71
N SER A 41 8.01 1.00 -11.05
CA SER A 41 6.93 1.84 -11.57
C SER A 41 6.00 2.26 -10.44
N MET A 42 5.76 3.57 -10.33
CA MET A 42 4.91 4.17 -9.32
C MET A 42 3.52 4.44 -9.86
N TYR A 43 2.52 3.88 -9.19
CA TYR A 43 1.10 4.06 -9.46
C TYR A 43 0.43 4.74 -8.27
N MET A 44 -0.46 5.71 -8.54
CA MET A 44 -1.15 6.45 -7.49
C MET A 44 -2.65 6.55 -7.76
N SER A 45 -3.43 6.57 -6.68
CA SER A 45 -4.84 6.96 -6.69
C SER A 45 -5.09 8.01 -5.62
N LYS A 46 -5.83 9.06 -5.98
CA LYS A 46 -6.15 10.17 -5.10
C LYS A 46 -7.46 9.89 -4.39
N LEU A 47 -7.48 10.00 -3.07
CA LEU A 47 -8.65 9.76 -2.26
C LEU A 47 -9.33 11.06 -1.85
N TYR A 48 -10.64 10.99 -1.64
CA TYR A 48 -11.40 12.11 -1.09
C TYR A 48 -10.88 12.49 0.31
N CYS A 49 -10.67 13.79 0.53
CA CYS A 49 -10.33 14.36 1.82
C CYS A 49 -11.24 15.58 2.05
N LEU A 50 -11.86 15.67 3.24
CA LEU A 50 -12.81 16.73 3.59
C LEU A 50 -12.13 18.11 3.66
N LEU A 51 -10.84 18.17 4.03
CA LEU A 51 -10.10 19.41 4.23
C LEU A 51 -9.08 19.60 3.10
N ASN A 52 -9.24 20.68 2.32
CA ASN A 52 -8.45 20.98 1.12
C ASN A 52 -6.95 21.30 1.38
N ARG A 53 -6.44 21.09 2.60
CA ARG A 53 -5.04 21.35 2.95
C ARG A 53 -4.14 20.14 2.74
N GLU A 54 -4.69 18.93 2.79
CA GLU A 54 -3.95 17.68 2.64
C GLU A 54 -4.73 16.75 1.70
N CYS A 55 -4.02 16.18 0.73
CA CYS A 55 -4.55 15.17 -0.17
C CYS A 55 -4.13 13.78 0.35
N ARG A 56 -5.06 12.83 0.32
CA ARG A 56 -4.79 11.44 0.67
C ARG A 56 -4.54 10.64 -0.60
N TYR A 57 -3.53 9.78 -0.58
CA TYR A 57 -3.19 8.94 -1.71
C TYR A 57 -2.99 7.49 -1.29
N ILE A 58 -3.37 6.60 -2.19
CA ILE A 58 -2.84 5.24 -2.25
C ILE A 58 -1.69 5.29 -3.24
N VAL A 59 -0.51 4.85 -2.82
CA VAL A 59 0.68 4.77 -3.67
C VAL A 59 1.11 3.31 -3.73
N THR A 60 1.38 2.81 -4.91
CA THR A 60 1.88 1.45 -5.12
C THR A 60 3.13 1.47 -5.97
N LEU A 61 4.11 0.68 -5.56
CA LEU A 61 5.34 0.43 -6.29
C LEU A 61 5.30 -1.00 -6.81
N VAL A 62 5.43 -1.16 -8.11
CA VAL A 62 5.55 -2.44 -8.81
C VAL A 62 6.91 -2.52 -9.50
N THR A 63 7.34 -3.72 -9.90
CA THR A 63 8.51 -3.88 -10.79
C THR A 63 8.36 -2.96 -12.01
N GLU A 64 9.46 -2.32 -12.42
CA GLU A 64 9.41 -1.41 -13.56
C GLU A 64 8.76 -2.04 -14.79
N ASP A 65 7.81 -1.30 -15.35
CA ASP A 65 7.12 -1.63 -16.57
C ASP A 65 7.25 -0.50 -17.60
N ASP A 66 7.00 -0.84 -18.87
CA ASP A 66 7.12 0.07 -20.01
C ASP A 66 5.82 0.82 -20.32
N TYR A 67 4.81 0.75 -19.45
CA TYR A 67 3.56 1.46 -19.72
C TYR A 67 3.79 2.99 -19.71
N PRO A 68 3.11 3.76 -20.56
CA PRO A 68 3.23 5.21 -20.55
C PRO A 68 2.66 5.81 -19.25
N LYS A 69 3.09 7.03 -18.93
CA LYS A 69 2.50 7.82 -17.85
C LYS A 69 0.98 7.96 -18.04
N ASN A 70 0.24 8.01 -16.94
CA ASN A 70 -1.22 8.04 -16.86
C ASN A 70 -1.93 6.75 -17.34
N THR A 71 -1.21 5.66 -17.56
CA THR A 71 -1.82 4.34 -17.75
C THR A 71 -2.65 3.98 -16.52
N LYS A 72 -3.86 3.48 -16.76
CA LYS A 72 -4.82 3.10 -15.72
C LYS A 72 -4.79 1.60 -15.48
N LYS A 73 -4.70 1.19 -14.23
CA LYS A 73 -4.86 -0.21 -13.80
C LYS A 73 -5.66 -0.26 -12.50
N TYR A 74 -6.43 -1.32 -12.30
CA TYR A 74 -7.03 -1.58 -10.99
C TYR A 74 -5.97 -2.02 -10.00
N LEU A 75 -6.14 -1.68 -8.72
CA LEU A 75 -5.19 -2.07 -7.68
C LEU A 75 -5.01 -3.58 -7.58
N LYS A 76 -6.08 -4.38 -7.69
CA LYS A 76 -5.96 -5.85 -7.74
C LYS A 76 -5.11 -6.40 -8.90
N ASN A 77 -4.94 -5.64 -9.97
CA ASN A 77 -4.15 -6.05 -11.14
C ASN A 77 -2.69 -5.55 -11.06
N LEU A 78 -2.32 -4.92 -9.93
CA LEU A 78 -0.95 -4.50 -9.66
C LEU A 78 -0.36 -5.47 -8.64
N GLU A 79 0.63 -6.24 -9.08
CA GLU A 79 1.47 -7.06 -8.21
C GLU A 79 2.49 -6.16 -7.51
N TRP A 80 2.00 -5.38 -6.54
CA TRP A 80 2.82 -4.38 -5.86
C TRP A 80 3.80 -5.03 -4.88
N ILE A 81 5.02 -4.53 -4.90
CA ILE A 81 6.06 -4.86 -3.91
C ILE A 81 5.83 -4.05 -2.64
N SER A 82 5.31 -2.83 -2.81
CA SER A 82 4.96 -1.94 -1.71
C SER A 82 3.68 -1.15 -1.99
N LEU A 83 2.81 -1.08 -1.00
CA LEU A 83 1.62 -0.23 -0.98
C LEU A 83 1.73 0.77 0.16
N GLN A 84 1.41 2.03 -0.08
CA GLN A 84 1.48 3.09 0.92
C GLN A 84 0.17 3.86 0.99
N THR A 85 -0.23 4.25 2.19
CA THR A 85 -1.24 5.27 2.41
C THR A 85 -0.56 6.53 2.92
N ARG A 86 -0.77 7.64 2.21
CA ARG A 86 -0.06 8.90 2.45
C ARG A 86 -1.00 10.10 2.47
N SER A 87 -0.87 10.93 3.49
CA SER A 87 -1.31 12.33 3.46
C SER A 87 -0.16 13.20 2.96
N MET A 88 -0.37 13.91 1.85
CA MET A 88 0.61 14.80 1.23
C MET A 88 -0.02 16.17 0.98
N THR A 89 0.79 17.22 1.07
CA THR A 89 0.38 18.58 0.66
C THR A 89 0.41 18.77 -0.85
N ASP A 90 1.18 17.94 -1.56
CA ASP A 90 1.25 17.98 -3.02
C ASP A 90 -0.06 17.49 -3.65
N ASN A 91 -0.54 18.25 -4.64
CA ASN A 91 -1.81 18.00 -5.30
C ASN A 91 -1.55 17.51 -6.72
N HIS A 92 -1.61 16.19 -6.91
CA HIS A 92 -1.55 15.59 -8.24
C HIS A 92 -2.91 15.73 -8.93
N ASP A 93 -2.87 16.04 -10.23
CA ASP A 93 -4.04 16.08 -11.10
C ASP A 93 -4.52 14.66 -11.44
N LEU A 94 -5.21 14.06 -10.47
CA LEU A 94 -5.77 12.71 -10.54
C LEU A 94 -7.26 12.74 -10.17
N PRO A 95 -8.10 11.92 -10.82
CA PRO A 95 -9.50 11.77 -10.41
C PRO A 95 -9.62 11.32 -8.97
N ILE A 96 -10.58 11.88 -8.26
CA ILE A 96 -10.86 11.54 -6.87
C ILE A 96 -11.57 10.19 -6.83
N HIS A 97 -10.97 9.26 -6.10
CA HIS A 97 -11.53 7.97 -5.74
C HIS A 97 -12.16 8.03 -4.35
N SER A 98 -13.34 7.44 -4.22
CA SER A 98 -14.10 7.42 -2.97
C SER A 98 -14.21 5.99 -2.46
N TYR A 99 -13.98 5.83 -1.16
CA TYR A 99 -14.20 4.59 -0.44
C TYR A 99 -14.79 4.92 0.94
N GLN A 100 -15.43 3.94 1.56
CA GLN A 100 -15.93 4.05 2.93
C GLN A 100 -15.11 3.12 3.82
N PRO A 101 -14.39 3.65 4.82
CA PRO A 101 -13.66 2.82 5.78
C PRO A 101 -14.60 1.81 6.44
N ARG A 102 -14.15 0.55 6.51
CA ARG A 102 -14.87 -0.54 7.17
C ARG A 102 -14.02 -1.07 8.31
N ALA A 103 -14.60 -1.23 9.50
CA ALA A 103 -13.89 -1.76 10.66
C ALA A 103 -13.75 -3.29 10.65
N ALA A 104 -14.59 -3.96 9.86
CA ALA A 104 -14.60 -5.42 9.72
C ALA A 104 -14.21 -5.82 8.29
N GLY A 105 -13.58 -6.99 8.17
CA GLY A 105 -13.22 -7.57 6.88
C GLY A 105 -11.97 -8.45 6.98
N PRO A 106 -11.54 -9.03 5.85
CA PRO A 106 -10.36 -9.89 5.80
C PRO A 106 -9.06 -9.20 6.23
N LEU A 107 -8.98 -7.87 6.10
CA LEU A 107 -7.86 -7.05 6.59
C LEU A 107 -7.93 -6.73 8.08
N ASN A 108 -8.96 -7.16 8.83
CA ASN A 108 -8.97 -7.01 10.29
C ASN A 108 -8.06 -8.07 10.94
N LYS A 109 -6.78 -8.07 10.55
CA LYS A 109 -5.74 -8.97 11.05
C LYS A 109 -4.85 -8.22 12.02
N LYS A 110 -4.48 -8.91 13.09
CA LYS A 110 -3.61 -8.37 14.12
C LYS A 110 -2.22 -8.12 13.53
N ILE A 111 -1.64 -6.98 13.90
CA ILE A 111 -0.23 -6.69 13.67
C ILE A 111 0.45 -6.49 15.03
N THR A 112 1.68 -6.99 15.16
CA THR A 112 2.47 -6.92 16.38
C THR A 112 3.75 -6.17 16.09
N ARG A 113 4.06 -5.16 16.92
CA ARG A 113 5.25 -4.34 16.73
C ARG A 113 6.51 -5.16 16.95
N THR A 114 7.46 -5.02 16.05
CA THR A 114 8.75 -5.71 16.06
C THR A 114 9.90 -4.76 16.31
N GLU A 115 9.79 -3.52 15.83
CA GLU A 115 10.87 -2.54 15.90
C GLU A 115 10.29 -1.13 16.04
N VAL A 116 10.99 -0.28 16.80
CA VAL A 116 10.70 1.15 16.91
C VAL A 116 12.01 1.90 16.72
N THR A 117 11.97 2.91 15.86
CA THR A 117 13.02 3.90 15.67
C THR A 117 12.44 5.28 15.96
N ASP A 118 13.27 6.32 15.90
CA ASP A 118 12.79 7.70 16.08
C ASP A 118 11.78 8.11 14.99
N GLU A 119 11.89 7.52 13.79
CA GLU A 119 11.09 7.89 12.61
C GLU A 119 9.97 6.91 12.29
N THR A 120 10.03 5.67 12.79
CA THR A 120 9.10 4.61 12.39
C THR A 120 8.79 3.61 13.50
N SER A 121 7.59 3.03 13.41
CA SER A 121 7.21 1.82 14.14
C SER A 121 6.90 0.72 13.12
N THR A 122 7.60 -0.41 13.23
CA THR A 122 7.48 -1.53 12.28
C THR A 122 6.81 -2.73 12.94
N TYR A 123 5.91 -3.38 12.21
CA TYR A 123 5.06 -4.45 12.68
C TYR A 123 5.10 -5.65 11.74
N ASN A 124 4.93 -6.83 12.31
CA ASN A 124 4.71 -8.08 11.59
C ASN A 124 3.22 -8.41 11.55
N CYS A 125 2.77 -9.05 10.47
CA CYS A 125 1.47 -9.68 10.37
C CYS A 125 1.66 -11.19 10.18
N ASP A 126 1.06 -12.01 11.03
CA ASP A 126 1.21 -13.47 10.93
C ASP A 126 0.29 -14.08 9.86
N ASP A 127 -0.77 -13.36 9.47
CA ASP A 127 -1.77 -13.79 8.50
C ASP A 127 -1.38 -13.53 7.03
N PHE A 128 -0.54 -12.52 6.78
CA PHE A 128 -0.14 -12.08 5.44
C PHE A 128 1.37 -11.87 5.34
N PRO A 129 2.01 -12.12 4.18
CA PRO A 129 3.44 -11.94 3.97
C PRO A 129 3.79 -10.45 3.79
N ILE A 130 3.46 -9.62 4.79
CA ILE A 130 3.71 -8.18 4.77
C ILE A 130 4.36 -7.69 6.05
N LYS A 131 5.31 -6.77 5.87
CA LYS A 131 5.82 -5.88 6.90
C LYS A 131 5.02 -4.58 6.85
N VAL A 132 4.54 -4.13 8.01
CA VAL A 132 3.79 -2.87 8.12
C VAL A 132 4.65 -1.84 8.84
N THR A 133 4.98 -0.74 8.18
CA THR A 133 5.79 0.34 8.73
C THR A 133 4.95 1.61 8.82
N LEU A 134 4.67 2.02 10.05
CA LEU A 134 4.01 3.28 10.38
C LEU A 134 5.06 4.37 10.52
N LEU A 135 4.94 5.46 9.76
CA LEU A 135 5.82 6.60 9.88
C LEU A 135 5.38 7.51 11.03
N HIS A 136 6.34 7.88 11.87
CA HIS A 136 6.12 8.86 12.92
C HIS A 136 5.91 10.24 12.30
N THR A 137 4.99 11.00 12.88
CA THR A 137 4.77 12.41 12.57
C THR A 137 5.05 13.23 13.82
N LYS A 138 5.20 14.56 13.66
CA LYS A 138 5.34 15.48 14.80
C LYS A 138 4.21 15.34 15.84
N GLN A 139 3.07 14.83 15.43
CA GLN A 139 1.87 14.66 16.25
C GLN A 139 1.73 13.23 16.81
N ASN A 140 2.42 12.25 16.22
CA ASN A 140 2.24 10.84 16.55
C ASN A 140 3.55 10.06 16.36
N SER A 141 4.26 9.83 17.48
CA SER A 141 5.49 9.03 17.55
C SER A 141 5.35 7.82 18.48
N GLY A 142 4.19 7.65 19.11
CA GLY A 142 3.94 6.66 20.15
C GLY A 142 2.89 5.64 19.74
N TYR A 143 3.08 4.98 18.59
CA TYR A 143 2.16 3.92 18.18
C TYR A 143 2.11 2.79 19.21
N GLN A 144 0.97 2.10 19.30
CA GLN A 144 0.78 1.02 20.27
C GLN A 144 1.56 -0.24 19.88
N GLU A 145 1.81 -1.13 20.83
CA GLU A 145 2.50 -2.40 20.59
C GLU A 145 1.69 -3.34 19.69
N TYR A 146 0.36 -3.26 19.75
CA TYR A 146 -0.56 -4.07 18.97
C TYR A 146 -1.51 -3.17 18.17
N GLY A 147 -1.93 -3.65 17.01
CA GLY A 147 -2.94 -3.00 16.18
C GLY A 147 -3.56 -3.96 15.18
N ASN A 148 -4.21 -3.43 14.16
CA ASN A 148 -4.62 -4.21 12.99
C ASN A 148 -4.31 -3.45 11.69
N ILE A 149 -4.31 -4.15 10.56
CA ILE A 149 -4.00 -3.57 9.25
C ILE A 149 -4.96 -2.43 8.89
N ILE A 150 -6.25 -2.55 9.20
CA ILE A 150 -7.24 -1.51 8.92
C ILE A 150 -6.88 -0.19 9.63
N ILE A 151 -6.56 -0.25 10.92
CA ILE A 151 -6.13 0.92 11.70
C ILE A 151 -4.86 1.51 11.08
N ALA A 152 -3.90 0.67 10.68
CA ALA A 152 -2.68 1.12 10.01
C ALA A 152 -3.00 1.86 8.70
N ILE A 153 -3.82 1.27 7.81
CA ILE A 153 -4.29 1.89 6.56
C ILE A 153 -4.83 3.29 6.81
N GLU A 154 -5.73 3.43 7.78
CA GLU A 154 -6.45 4.67 8.10
C GLU A 154 -5.59 5.74 8.78
N THR A 155 -4.34 5.43 9.18
CA THR A 155 -3.40 6.46 9.64
C THR A 155 -2.92 7.39 8.51
N PHE A 156 -3.03 6.96 7.25
CA PHE A 156 -2.47 7.65 6.09
C PHE A 156 -0.99 8.01 6.21
N GLN A 157 -0.25 7.23 6.99
CA GLN A 157 1.20 7.31 7.15
C GLN A 157 1.83 5.92 7.22
N THR A 158 1.35 4.99 6.38
CA THR A 158 1.78 3.58 6.43
C THR A 158 2.39 3.12 5.13
N VAL A 159 3.40 2.26 5.25
CA VAL A 159 4.01 1.48 4.17
C VAL A 159 3.79 0.00 4.46
N PHE A 160 3.16 -0.70 3.54
CA PHE A 160 3.04 -2.15 3.49
C PHE A 160 4.08 -2.65 2.48
N THR A 161 4.93 -3.59 2.88
CA THR A 161 5.99 -4.16 2.03
C THR A 161 5.88 -5.66 2.06
N LEU A 162 5.93 -6.30 0.89
CA LEU A 162 6.00 -7.77 0.81
C LEU A 162 7.31 -8.28 1.43
N VAL A 163 7.25 -9.45 2.09
CA VAL A 163 8.38 -10.11 2.77
C VAL A 163 8.66 -11.46 2.15
#